data_AF-A0A183SRF4-F1
#
_entry.id   AF-A0A183SRF4-F1
#
_cell.length_a   1.000
_cell.length_b   1.000
_cell.length_c   1.000
_cell.angle_alpha   90.00
_cell.angle_beta   90.00
_cell.angle_gamma   90.00
#
_symmetry.space_group_name_H-M   'P 1'
#
loop_
_entity.id
_entity.type
_entity.pdbx_description
1 polymer ?
#
loop_
_entity_poly.entity_id
_entity_poly.type
_entity_poly.pdbx_seq_one_letter_code
_entity_poly.pdbx_strand_id
1 'polypeptide(L)'
;MDGIVYTIYRFIIATLLLTWMACELPYKLHNQKSDRPFIWFTFASNWSFIISTLTVLAFAVFVLYYSLERTMVMSILKILGKDQRIHGNKILWFFFNMSINTTLVTSVAYWVAFWDPEYVEFYRLSAKLKHTVPAILVLLDLGFSNIPVRLLHGIYPLCLGVIYALFTYIYWVSNYAGYTGNGVIYPAINWNRPEIAVLACLLAVCLCFLVQVITRCHFDSSYTISINLVKCTRGALGSR
;
A
#
# COMPACT_ATOMS: atom_id res chain seq x y z
N MET A 1 -13.96 -6.41 15.20
CA MET A 1 -14.78 -5.28 14.70
C MET A 1 -16.05 -5.85 14.12
N ASP A 2 -17.21 -5.26 14.42
CA ASP A 2 -18.49 -5.71 13.87
C ASP A 2 -18.49 -5.60 12.34
N GLY A 3 -19.18 -6.53 11.66
CA GLY A 3 -19.17 -6.62 10.20
C GLY A 3 -19.68 -5.36 9.50
N ILE A 4 -20.65 -4.68 10.10
CA ILE A 4 -21.19 -3.40 9.59
C ILE A 4 -20.14 -2.30 9.69
N VAL A 5 -19.48 -2.18 10.85
CA VAL A 5 -18.43 -1.17 11.08
C VAL A 5 -17.26 -1.38 10.12
N TYR A 6 -16.83 -2.63 9.89
CA TYR A 6 -15.80 -2.95 8.91
C TYR A 6 -16.22 -2.60 7.48
N THR A 7 -17.47 -2.85 7.12
CA THR A 7 -18.00 -2.49 5.79
C THR A 7 -17.97 -0.98 5.58
N ILE A 8 -18.49 -0.21 6.54
CA ILE A 8 -18.47 1.26 6.50
C ILE A 8 -17.03 1.77 6.37
N TYR A 9 -16.11 1.25 7.19
CA TYR A 9 -14.68 1.57 7.11
C TYR A 9 -14.11 1.37 5.70
N ARG A 10 -14.38 0.22 5.05
CA ARG A 10 -13.89 -0.06 3.70
C ARG A 10 -14.37 0.95 2.66
N PHE A 11 -15.64 1.34 2.73
CA PHE A 11 -16.19 2.34 1.81
C PHE A 11 -15.66 3.75 2.06
N ILE A 12 -15.45 4.14 3.32
CA ILE A 12 -14.86 5.44 3.66
C ILE A 12 -13.45 5.54 3.08
N ILE A 13 -12.59 4.55 3.33
CA ILE A 13 -11.20 4.57 2.85
C ILE A 13 -11.14 4.51 1.32
N ALA A 14 -11.96 3.66 0.69
CA ALA A 14 -12.04 3.56 -0.76
C ALA A 14 -12.47 4.89 -1.41
N THR A 15 -13.50 5.53 -0.87
CA THR A 15 -13.97 6.83 -1.37
C THR A 15 -12.90 7.90 -1.19
N LEU A 16 -12.27 7.97 -0.01
CA LEU A 16 -11.23 8.96 0.28
C LEU A 16 -10.05 8.88 -0.69
N LEU A 17 -9.49 7.69 -0.91
CA LEU A 17 -8.35 7.53 -1.82
C LEU A 17 -8.74 7.69 -3.29
N LEU A 18 -9.92 7.21 -3.69
CA LEU A 18 -10.43 7.39 -5.05
C LEU A 18 -10.66 8.88 -5.35
N THR A 19 -11.34 9.61 -4.47
CA THR A 19 -11.57 11.05 -4.63
C THR A 19 -10.26 11.81 -4.69
N TRP A 20 -9.31 11.50 -3.80
CA TRP A 20 -7.98 12.11 -3.87
C TRP A 20 -7.33 11.84 -5.24
N MET A 21 -7.30 10.60 -5.72
CA MET A 21 -6.73 10.27 -7.03
C MET A 21 -7.45 10.98 -8.18
N ALA A 22 -8.77 11.03 -8.15
CA ALA A 22 -9.61 11.66 -9.16
C ALA A 22 -9.46 13.19 -9.20
N CYS A 23 -9.09 13.82 -8.08
CA CYS A 23 -8.78 15.26 -8.05
C CYS A 23 -7.32 15.55 -8.41
N GLU A 24 -6.38 14.79 -7.86
CA GLU A 24 -4.94 15.06 -8.02
C GLU A 24 -4.46 14.80 -9.44
N LEU A 25 -4.85 13.68 -10.05
CA LEU A 25 -4.34 13.28 -11.36
C LEU A 25 -4.71 14.30 -12.45
N PRO A 26 -5.98 14.71 -12.62
CA PRO A 26 -6.34 15.74 -13.60
C PRO A 26 -5.69 17.09 -13.30
N TYR A 27 -5.64 17.50 -12.03
CA TYR A 27 -5.00 18.76 -11.63
C TYR A 27 -3.51 18.78 -11.99
N LYS A 28 -2.79 17.67 -11.75
CA LYS A 28 -1.35 17.55 -12.06
C LYS A 28 -1.09 17.45 -13.55
N LEU A 29 -1.93 16.75 -14.31
CA LEU A 29 -1.82 16.68 -15.75
C LEU A 29 -2.13 18.03 -16.42
N HIS A 30 -3.14 18.76 -15.95
CA HIS A 30 -3.49 20.08 -16.49
C HIS A 30 -2.41 21.14 -16.22
N ASN A 31 -1.83 21.14 -15.01
CA ASN A 31 -0.78 22.10 -14.63
C ASN A 31 0.64 21.63 -14.98
N GLN A 32 0.76 20.57 -15.79
CA GLN A 32 2.06 20.03 -16.17
C GLN A 32 2.73 20.96 -17.18
N LYS A 33 4.03 21.21 -16.98
CA LYS A 33 4.82 21.98 -17.95
C LYS A 33 5.09 21.14 -19.21
N SER A 34 5.06 21.78 -20.37
CA SER A 34 5.23 21.13 -21.68
C SER A 34 6.57 20.42 -21.86
N ASP A 35 7.60 20.80 -21.10
CA ASP A 35 8.93 20.19 -21.12
C ASP A 35 8.98 18.85 -20.37
N ARG A 36 7.97 18.52 -19.54
CA ARG A 36 7.96 17.33 -18.67
C ARG A 36 6.67 16.52 -18.81
N PRO A 37 6.39 15.97 -20.01
CA PRO A 37 5.18 15.20 -20.22
C PRO A 37 5.16 13.95 -19.33
N PHE A 38 4.04 13.74 -18.63
CA PHE A 38 3.73 12.58 -17.80
C PHE A 38 4.64 12.38 -16.57
N ILE A 39 5.28 13.44 -16.07
CA ILE A 39 6.17 13.36 -14.90
C ILE A 39 5.49 12.84 -13.63
N TRP A 40 4.16 12.98 -13.52
CA TRP A 40 3.42 12.38 -12.41
C TRP A 40 3.61 10.84 -12.38
N PHE A 41 3.60 10.18 -13.53
CA PHE A 41 3.76 8.73 -13.62
C PHE A 41 5.19 8.27 -13.41
N THR A 42 6.17 9.17 -13.31
CA THR A 42 7.55 8.75 -13.06
C THR A 42 7.80 8.51 -11.58
N PHE A 43 7.01 9.09 -10.67
CA PHE A 43 7.24 8.95 -9.22
C PHE A 43 6.75 7.61 -8.64
N ALA A 44 7.62 6.90 -7.91
CA ALA A 44 7.34 5.67 -7.17
C ALA A 44 6.18 5.81 -6.19
N SER A 45 6.10 6.95 -5.51
CA SER A 45 5.00 7.25 -4.58
C SER A 45 3.64 7.28 -5.28
N ASN A 46 3.59 7.71 -6.55
CA ASN A 46 2.36 7.68 -7.34
C ASN A 46 2.00 6.26 -7.79
N TRP A 47 2.98 5.40 -8.09
CA TRP A 47 2.74 3.97 -8.34
C TRP A 47 2.18 3.29 -7.09
N SER A 48 2.79 3.54 -5.92
CA SER A 48 2.29 3.04 -4.63
C SER A 48 0.89 3.55 -4.31
N PHE A 49 0.59 4.81 -4.66
CA PHE A 49 -0.72 5.40 -4.46
C PHE A 49 -1.78 4.75 -5.37
N ILE A 50 -1.47 4.48 -6.65
CA ILE A 50 -2.36 3.73 -7.54
C ILE A 50 -2.65 2.33 -6.97
N ILE A 51 -1.60 1.60 -6.59
CA ILE A 51 -1.72 0.26 -6.01
C ILE A 51 -2.61 0.30 -4.77
N SER A 52 -2.42 1.27 -3.89
CA SER A 52 -3.21 1.42 -2.67
C SER A 52 -4.67 1.76 -2.95
N THR A 53 -4.94 2.69 -3.87
CA THR A 53 -6.30 3.03 -4.29
C THR A 53 -7.02 1.82 -4.90
N LEU A 54 -6.37 1.07 -5.80
CA LEU A 54 -6.92 -0.15 -6.38
C LEU A 54 -7.18 -1.22 -5.31
N THR A 55 -6.28 -1.34 -4.33
CA THR A 55 -6.40 -2.30 -3.23
C THR A 55 -7.64 -2.00 -2.39
N VAL A 56 -7.84 -0.75 -1.95
CA VAL A 56 -8.99 -0.39 -1.11
C VAL A 56 -10.31 -0.49 -1.87
N LEU A 57 -10.32 -0.21 -3.19
CA LEU A 57 -11.48 -0.44 -4.05
C LEU A 57 -11.82 -1.92 -4.16
N ALA A 58 -10.81 -2.77 -4.38
CA ALA A 58 -11.00 -4.22 -4.46
C ALA A 58 -11.56 -4.77 -3.14
N PHE A 59 -11.09 -4.27 -1.99
CA PHE A 59 -11.66 -4.64 -0.69
C PHE A 59 -13.10 -4.14 -0.50
N ALA A 60 -13.43 -2.92 -0.91
CA ALA A 60 -14.80 -2.39 -0.84
C ALA A 60 -15.77 -3.21 -1.69
N VAL A 61 -15.39 -3.52 -2.94
CA VAL A 61 -16.17 -4.38 -3.85
C VAL A 61 -16.34 -5.78 -3.27
N PHE A 62 -15.27 -6.37 -2.74
CA PHE A 62 -15.33 -7.70 -2.14
C PHE A 62 -16.28 -7.76 -0.95
N VAL A 63 -16.20 -6.77 -0.04
CA VAL A 63 -17.09 -6.72 1.12
C VAL A 63 -18.53 -6.47 0.69
N LEU A 64 -18.77 -5.64 -0.33
CA LEU A 64 -20.10 -5.43 -0.90
C LEU A 64 -20.69 -6.73 -1.47
N TYR A 65 -19.94 -7.38 -2.36
CA TYR A 65 -20.33 -8.66 -2.97
C TYR A 65 -20.69 -9.67 -1.88
N TYR A 66 -19.81 -9.84 -0.90
CA TYR A 66 -20.01 -10.80 0.17
C TYR A 66 -21.16 -10.42 1.11
N SER A 67 -21.43 -9.13 1.32
CA SER A 67 -22.56 -8.66 2.15
C SER A 67 -23.92 -8.89 1.46
N LEU A 68 -23.98 -8.66 0.15
CA LEU A 68 -25.17 -8.94 -0.66
C LEU A 68 -25.43 -10.44 -0.75
N GLU A 69 -24.38 -11.22 -1.03
CA GLU A 69 -24.48 -12.68 -1.10
C GLU A 69 -24.83 -13.28 0.26
N ARG A 70 -24.25 -12.80 1.37
CA ARG A 70 -24.61 -13.26 2.73
C ARG A 70 -26.09 -13.06 3.03
N THR A 71 -26.68 -11.95 2.64
CA THR A 71 -28.09 -11.66 2.96
C THR A 71 -29.00 -12.71 2.33
N MET A 72 -28.71 -13.13 1.10
CA MET A 72 -29.46 -14.16 0.39
C MET A 72 -29.12 -15.58 0.90
N VAL A 73 -27.82 -15.88 1.04
CA VAL A 73 -27.29 -17.22 1.30
C VAL A 73 -27.42 -17.64 2.77
N MET A 74 -27.22 -16.72 3.73
CA MET A 74 -27.44 -17.02 5.17
C MET A 74 -28.90 -17.36 5.46
N SER A 75 -29.84 -16.73 4.76
CA SER A 75 -31.27 -17.03 4.87
C SER A 75 -31.56 -18.50 4.51
N ILE A 76 -30.94 -19.01 3.45
CA ILE A 76 -31.11 -20.38 2.97
C ILE A 76 -30.30 -21.38 3.81
N LEU A 77 -29.06 -21.07 4.17
CA LEU A 77 -28.21 -21.99 4.90
C LEU A 77 -28.61 -22.18 6.36
N LYS A 78 -29.22 -21.14 6.96
CA LYS A 78 -29.85 -21.26 8.27
C LYS A 78 -31.00 -22.26 8.25
N ILE A 79 -31.76 -22.33 7.14
CA ILE A 79 -32.78 -23.36 6.93
C ILE A 79 -32.14 -24.75 6.75
N LEU A 80 -30.99 -24.83 6.08
CA LEU A 80 -30.30 -26.09 5.77
C LEU A 80 -29.30 -26.57 6.84
N GLY A 81 -29.14 -25.86 7.95
CA GLY A 81 -28.20 -26.22 9.03
C GLY A 81 -26.71 -26.27 8.62
N LYS A 82 -26.31 -25.59 7.54
CA LYS A 82 -24.93 -25.60 7.03
C LYS A 82 -24.19 -24.30 7.36
N ASP A 83 -22.95 -24.42 7.83
CA ASP A 83 -22.06 -23.28 8.04
C ASP A 83 -21.29 -22.94 6.76
N GLN A 84 -21.19 -21.65 6.40
CA GLN A 84 -20.42 -21.20 5.24
C GLN A 84 -19.00 -20.86 5.62
N ARG A 85 -18.05 -21.51 4.96
CA ARG A 85 -16.65 -21.10 5.00
C ARG A 85 -16.36 -20.09 3.89
N ILE A 86 -16.02 -18.88 4.30
CA ILE A 86 -15.52 -17.83 3.41
C ILE A 86 -14.13 -18.26 2.93
N HIS A 87 -14.00 -18.55 1.63
CA HIS A 87 -12.70 -18.82 1.04
C HIS A 87 -11.94 -17.50 0.85
N GLY A 88 -10.69 -17.46 1.32
CA GLY A 88 -9.83 -16.27 1.16
C GLY A 88 -9.52 -15.98 -0.31
N ASN A 89 -9.70 -14.73 -0.73
CA ASN A 89 -9.40 -14.31 -2.10
C ASN A 89 -7.89 -14.01 -2.26
N LYS A 90 -7.19 -14.86 -3.03
CA LYS A 90 -5.74 -14.74 -3.30
C LYS A 90 -5.37 -13.41 -3.98
N ILE A 91 -6.26 -12.86 -4.81
CA ILE A 91 -6.03 -11.59 -5.52
C ILE A 91 -6.01 -10.43 -4.53
N LEU A 92 -6.98 -10.37 -3.61
CA LEU A 92 -7.00 -9.35 -2.55
C LEU A 92 -5.77 -9.46 -1.65
N TRP A 93 -5.33 -10.68 -1.39
CA TRP A 93 -4.15 -10.90 -0.58
C TRP A 93 -2.87 -10.43 -1.27
N PHE A 94 -2.74 -10.64 -2.58
CA PHE A 94 -1.66 -10.07 -3.39
C PHE A 94 -1.66 -8.53 -3.28
N PHE A 95 -2.80 -7.89 -3.55
CA PHE A 95 -2.93 -6.44 -3.51
C PHE A 95 -2.68 -5.86 -2.11
N PHE A 96 -3.14 -6.52 -1.07
CA PHE A 96 -2.89 -6.15 0.32
C PHE A 96 -1.39 -6.12 0.65
N ASN A 97 -0.64 -7.18 0.31
CA ASN A 97 0.81 -7.22 0.55
C ASN A 97 1.53 -6.14 -0.26
N MET A 98 1.13 -5.94 -1.53
CA MET A 98 1.70 -4.90 -2.39
C MET A 98 1.49 -3.52 -1.79
N SER A 99 0.23 -3.15 -1.47
CA SER A 99 -0.13 -1.83 -0.98
C SER A 99 0.54 -1.48 0.34
N ILE A 100 0.52 -2.39 1.34
CA ILE A 100 1.18 -2.14 2.63
C ILE A 100 2.67 -1.91 2.42
N ASN A 101 3.33 -2.81 1.69
CA ASN A 101 4.77 -2.75 1.57
C ASN A 101 5.22 -1.50 0.79
N THR A 102 4.68 -1.28 -0.42
CA THR A 102 5.10 -0.16 -1.26
C THR A 102 4.81 1.19 -0.59
N THR A 103 3.71 1.30 0.15
CA THR A 103 3.32 2.54 0.81
C THR A 103 4.22 2.86 1.99
N LEU A 104 4.56 1.86 2.81
CA LEU A 104 5.50 2.06 3.91
C LEU A 104 6.92 2.34 3.41
N VAL A 105 7.39 1.63 2.37
CA VAL A 105 8.71 1.89 1.77
C VAL A 105 8.81 3.30 1.20
N THR A 106 7.83 3.72 0.40
CA THR A 106 7.83 5.08 -0.19
C THR A 106 7.67 6.16 0.87
N SER A 107 6.88 5.91 1.93
CA SER A 107 6.75 6.82 3.06
C SER A 107 8.05 6.99 3.84
N VAL A 108 8.69 5.89 4.24
CA VAL A 108 9.96 5.93 4.99
C VAL A 108 11.05 6.56 4.14
N ALA A 109 11.17 6.18 2.86
CA ALA A 109 12.14 6.78 1.95
C ALA A 109 11.93 8.31 1.82
N TYR A 110 10.68 8.78 1.74
CA TYR A 110 10.37 10.21 1.73
C TYR A 110 10.87 10.94 2.98
N TRP A 111 10.48 10.44 4.17
CA TRP A 111 10.80 11.09 5.43
C TRP A 111 12.30 11.06 5.77
N VAL A 112 13.02 10.03 5.30
CA VAL A 112 14.46 9.87 5.56
C VAL A 112 15.31 10.60 4.53
N ALA A 113 14.93 10.61 3.25
CA ALA A 113 15.82 11.04 2.16
C ALA A 113 15.35 12.25 1.34
N PHE A 114 14.08 12.64 1.41
CA PHE A 114 13.50 13.66 0.52
C PHE A 114 12.84 14.84 1.22
N TRP A 115 12.57 14.75 2.54
CA TRP A 115 12.00 15.85 3.31
C TRP A 115 13.06 16.93 3.64
N ASP A 116 13.55 17.58 2.59
CA ASP A 116 14.57 18.63 2.67
C ASP A 116 14.03 19.95 2.06
N PRO A 117 14.16 21.11 2.74
CA PRO A 117 13.81 22.41 2.18
C PRO A 117 14.50 22.75 0.85
N GLU A 118 15.69 22.21 0.57
CA GLU A 118 16.38 22.37 -0.71
C GLU A 118 15.57 21.79 -1.88
N TYR A 119 14.76 20.77 -1.61
CA TYR A 119 13.92 20.11 -2.60
C TYR A 119 12.47 20.61 -2.51
N VAL A 120 12.23 21.83 -2.99
CA VAL A 120 10.94 22.55 -2.86
C VAL A 120 9.71 21.67 -3.19
N GLU A 121 9.73 20.90 -4.28
CA GLU A 121 8.59 20.03 -4.64
C GLU A 121 8.30 18.93 -3.62
N PHE A 122 9.35 18.41 -2.96
CA PHE A 122 9.24 17.40 -1.91
C PHE A 122 8.94 18.02 -0.53
N TYR A 123 9.19 19.31 -0.32
CA TYR A 123 8.90 19.98 0.94
C TYR A 123 7.45 20.53 1.07
N ARG A 124 6.71 20.60 -0.06
CA ARG A 124 5.30 21.04 -0.10
C ARG A 124 4.40 20.18 0.78
N LEU A 125 3.32 20.78 1.28
CA LEU A 125 2.30 20.08 2.08
C LEU A 125 1.72 18.87 1.35
N SER A 126 1.47 18.97 0.04
CA SER A 126 0.96 17.86 -0.76
C SER A 126 1.89 16.65 -0.74
N ALA A 127 3.22 16.86 -0.82
CA ALA A 127 4.19 15.78 -0.70
C ALA A 127 4.16 15.15 0.70
N LYS A 128 4.12 15.95 1.77
CA LYS A 128 4.00 15.44 3.15
C LYS A 128 2.76 14.57 3.32
N LEU A 129 1.60 15.07 2.88
CA LEU A 129 0.33 14.33 2.99
C LEU A 129 0.35 13.03 2.17
N LYS A 130 0.92 13.06 0.95
CA LYS A 130 1.01 11.88 0.06
C LYS A 130 1.80 10.73 0.68
N HIS A 131 2.74 11.02 1.58
CA HIS A 131 3.57 10.01 2.23
C HIS A 131 3.07 9.66 3.64
N THR A 132 2.41 10.57 4.36
CA THR A 132 1.89 10.29 5.71
C THR A 132 0.51 9.65 5.70
N VAL A 133 -0.45 10.20 4.94
CA VAL A 133 -1.84 9.76 5.04
C VAL A 133 -1.99 8.32 4.55
N PRO A 134 -1.52 7.93 3.34
CA PRO A 134 -1.58 6.54 2.92
C PRO A 134 -0.83 5.59 3.87
N ALA A 135 0.31 6.00 4.45
CA ALA A 135 1.04 5.20 5.43
C ALA A 135 0.21 4.91 6.68
N ILE A 136 -0.47 5.92 7.24
CA ILE A 136 -1.38 5.73 8.36
C ILE A 136 -2.53 4.79 7.96
N LEU A 137 -3.11 4.96 6.78
CA LEU A 137 -4.22 4.13 6.31
C LEU A 137 -3.82 2.66 6.17
N VAL A 138 -2.64 2.35 5.60
CA VAL A 138 -2.18 0.97 5.49
C VAL A 138 -1.81 0.35 6.84
N LEU A 139 -1.36 1.16 7.81
CA LEU A 139 -1.12 0.69 9.19
C LEU A 139 -2.43 0.39 9.92
N LEU A 140 -3.46 1.24 9.75
CA LEU A 140 -4.81 0.96 10.25
C LEU A 140 -5.36 -0.32 9.60
N ASP A 141 -5.13 -0.49 8.31
CA ASP A 141 -5.53 -1.70 7.58
C ASP A 141 -4.83 -2.95 8.11
N LEU A 142 -3.53 -2.87 8.40
CA LEU A 142 -2.79 -3.97 9.04
C LEU A 142 -3.33 -4.31 10.43
N GLY A 143 -3.78 -3.31 11.19
CA GLY A 143 -4.37 -3.50 12.52
C GLY A 143 -5.79 -4.06 12.50
N PHE A 144 -6.61 -3.66 11.52
CA PHE A 144 -8.02 -4.08 11.43
C PHE A 144 -8.23 -5.34 10.60
N SER A 145 -7.28 -5.69 9.73
CA SER A 145 -7.39 -6.84 8.84
C SER A 145 -6.68 -8.05 9.44
N ASN A 146 -7.41 -9.15 9.63
CA ASN A 146 -6.82 -10.46 9.96
C ASN A 146 -6.26 -11.17 8.71
N ILE A 147 -5.69 -10.42 7.77
CA ILE A 147 -5.14 -10.97 6.54
C ILE A 147 -3.71 -11.46 6.83
N PRO A 148 -3.39 -12.74 6.58
CA PRO A 148 -2.10 -13.29 6.95
C PRO A 148 -0.96 -12.67 6.15
N VAL A 149 0.02 -12.06 6.80
CA VAL A 149 1.26 -11.64 6.12
C VAL A 149 2.22 -12.83 6.10
N ARG A 150 2.74 -13.19 4.93
CA ARG A 150 3.75 -14.25 4.75
C ARG A 150 5.01 -13.66 4.11
N LEU A 151 6.19 -14.09 4.57
CA LEU A 151 7.47 -13.60 4.03
C LEU A 151 7.59 -13.81 2.52
N LEU A 152 7.12 -14.96 2.01
CA LEU A 152 7.18 -15.26 0.58
C LEU A 152 6.40 -14.26 -0.29
N HIS A 153 5.33 -13.64 0.23
CA HIS A 153 4.57 -12.62 -0.52
C HIS A 153 5.35 -11.29 -0.64
N GLY A 154 6.45 -11.13 0.10
CA GLY A 154 7.39 -10.03 -0.08
C GLY A 154 8.08 -10.02 -1.43
N ILE A 155 8.08 -11.14 -2.17
CA ILE A 155 8.66 -11.18 -3.51
C ILE A 155 7.97 -10.20 -4.47
N TYR A 156 6.67 -9.96 -4.31
CA TYR A 156 5.91 -9.08 -5.20
C TYR A 156 6.36 -7.61 -5.12
N PRO A 157 6.38 -6.97 -3.94
CA PRO A 157 6.87 -5.60 -3.83
C PRO A 157 8.37 -5.49 -4.12
N LEU A 158 9.18 -6.54 -3.84
CA LEU A 158 10.60 -6.58 -4.21
C LEU A 158 10.79 -6.56 -5.73
N CYS A 159 10.05 -7.40 -6.47
CA CYS A 159 10.07 -7.39 -7.93
C CYS A 159 9.64 -6.03 -8.48
N LEU A 160 8.61 -5.40 -7.89
CA LEU A 160 8.21 -4.04 -8.31
C LEU A 160 9.32 -3.02 -8.05
N GLY A 161 10.05 -3.11 -6.93
CA GLY A 161 11.20 -2.26 -6.64
C GLY A 161 12.31 -2.40 -7.69
N VAL A 162 12.61 -3.63 -8.13
CA VAL A 162 13.57 -3.89 -9.22
C VAL A 162 13.08 -3.33 -10.56
N ILE A 163 11.81 -3.56 -10.90
CA ILE A 163 11.18 -3.01 -12.11
C ILE A 163 11.26 -1.48 -12.10
N TYR A 164 10.99 -0.86 -10.95
CA TYR A 164 11.06 0.59 -10.81
C TYR A 164 12.48 1.12 -10.92
N ALA A 165 13.47 0.45 -10.32
CA ALA A 165 14.88 0.80 -10.48
C ALA A 165 15.31 0.77 -11.97
N LEU A 166 14.95 -0.30 -12.69
CA LEU A 166 15.17 -0.42 -14.14
C LEU A 166 14.47 0.71 -14.91
N PHE A 167 13.23 1.02 -14.56
CA PHE A 167 12.50 2.14 -15.15
C PHE A 167 13.24 3.46 -14.97
N THR A 168 13.77 3.76 -13.77
CA THR A 168 14.52 5.01 -13.56
C THR A 168 15.80 5.09 -14.39
N TYR A 169 16.48 3.96 -14.60
CA TYR A 169 17.67 3.88 -15.45
C TYR A 169 17.32 4.13 -16.92
N ILE A 170 16.27 3.45 -17.42
CA ILE A 170 15.76 3.63 -18.78
C ILE A 170 15.33 5.09 -19.01
N TYR A 171 14.59 5.67 -18.07
CA TYR A 171 14.15 7.05 -18.13
C TYR A 171 15.33 8.03 -18.25
N TRP A 172 16.42 7.77 -17.53
CA TRP A 172 17.65 8.57 -17.60
C TRP A 172 18.35 8.44 -18.96
N VAL A 173 18.63 7.22 -19.44
CA VAL A 173 19.32 7.05 -20.75
C VAL A 173 18.49 7.54 -21.94
N SER A 174 17.17 7.60 -21.81
CA SER A 174 16.29 8.17 -22.83
C SER A 174 16.32 9.71 -22.89
N ASN A 175 17.10 10.38 -22.03
CA ASN A 175 17.24 11.84 -22.00
C ASN A 175 15.91 12.60 -21.85
N TYR A 176 14.91 12.00 -21.20
CA TYR A 176 13.68 12.71 -20.85
C TYR A 176 13.98 13.81 -19.82
N ALA A 177 13.15 14.85 -19.78
CA ALA A 177 13.27 15.86 -18.73
C ALA A 177 12.89 15.25 -17.37
N GLY A 178 13.90 15.00 -16.53
CA GLY A 178 13.73 14.61 -15.13
C GLY A 178 13.39 15.80 -14.23
N TYR A 179 13.43 15.60 -12.92
CA TYR A 179 13.28 16.66 -11.93
C TYR A 179 14.32 17.77 -12.12
N THR A 180 15.58 17.38 -12.38
CA THR A 180 16.75 18.25 -12.61
C THR A 180 16.99 18.58 -14.09
N GLY A 181 16.09 18.17 -15.00
CA GLY A 181 16.21 18.45 -16.44
C GLY A 181 17.18 17.56 -17.22
N ASN A 182 17.83 16.58 -16.58
CA ASN A 182 18.83 15.68 -17.19
C ASN A 182 18.47 14.19 -17.02
N GLY A 183 17.21 13.81 -17.15
CA GLY A 183 16.76 12.42 -16.97
C GLY A 183 16.70 11.92 -15.53
N VAL A 184 17.21 12.65 -14.53
CA VAL A 184 17.16 12.22 -13.12
C VAL A 184 15.80 12.55 -12.50
N ILE A 185 15.07 11.52 -12.07
CA ILE A 185 13.74 11.65 -11.42
C ILE A 185 13.89 12.10 -9.96
N TYR A 186 14.89 11.57 -9.25
CA TYR A 186 15.14 11.84 -7.83
C TYR A 186 16.58 12.24 -7.59
N PRO A 187 16.85 13.23 -6.72
CA PRO A 187 18.20 13.53 -6.28
C PRO A 187 18.93 12.30 -5.71
N ALA A 188 18.24 11.45 -4.96
CA ALA A 188 18.82 10.24 -4.35
C ALA A 188 19.13 9.11 -5.36
N ILE A 189 18.45 9.07 -6.52
CA ILE A 189 18.70 8.08 -7.59
C ILE A 189 19.30 8.80 -8.79
N ASN A 190 20.56 9.24 -8.62
CA ASN A 190 21.26 10.03 -9.61
C ASN A 190 22.13 9.15 -10.51
N TRP A 191 21.62 8.76 -11.69
CA TRP A 191 22.33 7.91 -12.64
C TRP A 191 23.55 8.57 -13.32
N ASN A 192 23.74 9.89 -13.18
CA ASN A 192 25.03 10.52 -13.52
C ASN A 192 26.15 10.13 -12.55
N ARG A 193 25.78 9.60 -11.38
CA ARG A 193 26.65 9.02 -10.36
C ARG A 193 26.18 7.59 -10.06
N PRO A 194 26.46 6.63 -10.95
CA PRO A 194 25.86 5.30 -10.89
C PRO A 194 26.12 4.58 -9.57
N GLU A 195 27.24 4.86 -8.90
CA GLU A 195 27.54 4.34 -7.56
C GLU A 195 26.50 4.76 -6.51
N ILE A 196 26.03 6.01 -6.56
CA ILE A 196 24.98 6.53 -5.67
C ILE A 196 23.63 5.95 -6.05
N ALA A 197 23.30 5.91 -7.34
CA ALA A 197 22.03 5.37 -7.81
C ALA A 197 21.86 3.89 -7.44
N VAL A 198 22.88 3.07 -7.67
CA VAL A 198 22.88 1.64 -7.29
C VAL A 198 22.74 1.48 -5.78
N LEU A 199 23.48 2.27 -4.99
CA LEU A 199 23.36 2.22 -3.53
C LEU A 199 21.94 2.58 -3.06
N ALA A 200 21.33 3.64 -3.61
CA ALA A 200 19.97 4.05 -3.28
C ALA A 200 18.94 2.96 -3.64
N CYS A 201 19.08 2.33 -4.81
CA CYS A 201 18.23 1.21 -5.22
C CYS A 201 18.39 0.00 -4.27
N LEU A 202 19.62 -0.35 -3.88
CA LEU A 202 19.88 -1.44 -2.94
C LEU A 202 19.28 -1.14 -1.56
N LEU A 203 19.44 0.08 -1.05
CA LEU A 203 18.84 0.51 0.22
C LEU A 203 17.31 0.42 0.18
N ALA A 204 16.68 0.81 -0.94
CA ALA A 204 15.24 0.69 -1.12
C ALA A 204 14.76 -0.77 -1.14
N VAL A 205 15.51 -1.68 -1.78
CA VAL A 205 15.22 -3.13 -1.79
C VAL A 205 15.39 -3.73 -0.39
N CYS A 206 16.45 -3.36 0.34
CA CYS A 206 16.65 -3.75 1.72
C CYS A 206 15.52 -3.25 2.63
N LEU A 207 15.08 -2.00 2.44
CA LEU A 207 13.94 -1.43 3.16
C LEU A 207 12.63 -2.19 2.84
N CYS A 208 12.40 -2.56 1.58
CA CYS A 208 11.26 -3.37 1.15
C CYS A 208 11.24 -4.73 1.85
N PHE A 209 12.40 -5.39 1.95
CA PHE A 209 12.52 -6.65 2.70
C PHE A 209 12.28 -6.44 4.21
N LEU A 210 12.87 -5.41 4.80
CA LEU A 210 12.71 -5.08 6.21
C LEU A 210 11.24 -4.80 6.57
N VAL A 211 10.53 -4.01 5.75
CA VAL A 211 9.10 -3.75 5.91
C VAL A 211 8.29 -5.06 5.83
N GLN A 212 8.64 -5.99 4.94
CA GLN A 212 7.97 -7.30 4.89
C GLN A 212 8.19 -8.11 6.18
N VAL A 213 9.39 -8.10 6.73
CA VAL A 213 9.70 -8.79 7.99
C VAL A 213 8.93 -8.15 9.14
N ILE A 214 8.91 -6.83 9.25
CA ILE A 214 8.19 -6.11 10.31
C ILE A 214 6.70 -6.39 10.26
N THR A 215 6.08 -6.32 9.08
CA THR A 215 4.64 -6.57 8.91
C THR A 215 4.28 -8.04 9.20
N ARG A 216 5.17 -8.98 8.88
CA ARG A 216 5.05 -10.39 9.29
C ARG A 216 5.07 -10.55 10.81
N CYS A 217 6.06 -9.95 11.47
CA CYS A 217 6.19 -10.00 12.94
C CYS A 217 4.98 -9.38 13.64
N HIS A 218 4.48 -8.25 13.12
CA HIS A 218 3.25 -7.64 13.61
C HIS A 218 2.08 -8.62 13.53
N PHE A 219 1.86 -9.24 12.36
CA PHE A 219 0.79 -10.22 12.18
C PHE A 219 0.89 -11.39 13.17
N ASP A 220 2.09 -11.95 13.37
CA ASP A 220 2.29 -13.08 14.29
C ASP A 220 2.02 -12.68 15.76
N SER A 221 2.39 -11.47 16.15
CA SER A 221 2.07 -10.91 17.46
C SER A 221 0.56 -10.76 17.65
N SER A 222 -0.13 -10.10 16.71
CA SER A 222 -1.59 -9.91 16.74
C SER A 222 -2.35 -11.24 16.74
N TYR A 223 -1.89 -12.22 15.97
CA TYR A 223 -2.46 -13.56 15.91
C TYR A 223 -2.31 -14.31 17.26
N THR A 224 -1.13 -14.25 17.87
CA THR A 224 -0.85 -14.89 19.17
C THR A 224 -1.72 -14.29 20.28
N ILE A 225 -1.82 -12.96 20.34
CA ILE A 225 -2.68 -12.24 21.28
C ILE A 225 -4.13 -12.69 21.12
N SER A 226 -4.61 -12.78 19.88
CA SER A 226 -5.98 -13.19 19.58
C SER A 226 -6.29 -14.61 20.07
N ILE A 227 -5.36 -15.56 19.88
CA ILE A 227 -5.49 -16.93 20.40
C ILE A 227 -5.55 -16.94 21.93
N ASN A 228 -4.67 -16.20 22.60
CA ASN A 228 -4.60 -16.17 24.06
C ASN A 228 -5.87 -15.57 24.67
N LEU A 229 -6.45 -14.53 24.06
CA LEU A 229 -7.73 -13.95 24.47
C LEU A 229 -8.90 -14.96 24.35
N VAL A 230 -8.93 -15.74 23.27
CA VAL A 230 -9.95 -16.79 23.08
C VAL A 230 -9.79 -17.92 24.09
N LYS A 231 -8.55 -18.33 24.40
CA LYS A 231 -8.28 -19.34 25.45
C LYS A 231 -8.72 -18.85 26.83
N CYS A 232 -8.43 -17.60 27.17
CA CYS A 232 -8.82 -17.01 28.46
C CYS A 232 -10.34 -16.95 28.63
N THR A 233 -11.07 -16.51 27.60
CA THR A 233 -12.54 -16.45 27.64
C THR A 233 -13.18 -17.84 27.73
N ARG A 234 -12.65 -18.84 27.03
CA ARG A 234 -13.13 -20.24 27.13
C ARG A 234 -12.79 -20.89 28.48
N GLY A 235 -11.60 -20.63 29.02
CA GLY A 235 -11.20 -21.10 30.35
C GLY A 235 -12.09 -20.54 31.47
N ALA A 236 -12.49 -19.27 31.35
CA ALA A 236 -13.41 -18.62 32.30
C ALA A 236 -14.86 -19.13 32.20
N LEU A 237 -15.28 -19.65 31.04
CA LEU A 237 -16.62 -20.23 30.84
C LEU A 237 -16.71 -21.71 31.21
N GLY A 238 -15.58 -22.44 31.24
CA GLY A 238 -15.52 -23.86 31.61
C GLY A 238 -15.36 -24.15 33.10
N SER A 239 -15.30 -23.13 33.96
CA SER A 239 -15.13 -23.24 35.42
C SER A 239 -16.40 -22.91 36.22
N ARG A 240 -17.58 -23.06 35.62
CA ARG A 240 -18.89 -22.90 36.29
C ARG A 240 -19.69 -24.19 36.24
#